data_AF-A0A7I9V9G6-F1
#
_entry.id   AF-A0A7I9V9G6-F1
#
_cell.length_a   1.000
_cell.length_b   1.000
_cell.length_c   1.000
_cell.angle_alpha   90.00
_cell.angle_beta   90.00
_cell.angle_gamma   90.00
#
_symmetry.space_group_name_H-M   'P 1'
#
loop_
_entity.id
_entity.type
_entity.pdbx_description
1 polymer ?
#
loop_
_entity_poly.entity_id
_entity_poly.type
_entity_poly.pdbx_seq_one_letter_code
_entity_poly.pdbx_strand_id
1 'polypeptide(L)'
;MRQTAREWTLEAFGVDDLGDQAPPGVDRWVRAVALGARGRAAAARTVLADIDGHSPILTSLASCARASLVRQSGRHALARAGDGRACLAVSGGPRDVWARAAWLDALIGLAADNLGVGAFAASNALLTRVGAELDAIGPDRDVSWVTIPRVRLRHAWVRTEHALYSGDTPASIDWGTRATHLADDAPSPRHRIKTDLITAASDAAGGRVDAAVRRAHDVENRCRERGLLPLQWAAATMLAGIDASDVRAQVRADEALAAMSSLGMSFATGA
;
A
#
# COMPACT_ATOMS: atom_id res chain seq x y z
N MET A 1 18.06 17.12 18.38
CA MET A 1 16.89 16.64 19.15
C MET A 1 16.57 15.24 18.69
N ARG A 2 16.67 14.22 19.56
CA ARG A 2 16.22 12.85 19.23
C ARG A 2 14.70 12.83 19.33
N GLN A 3 14.02 12.98 18.19
CA GLN A 3 12.60 12.66 18.08
C GLN A 3 12.39 11.24 18.62
N THR A 4 11.41 11.04 19.49
CA THR A 4 11.17 9.71 20.06
C THR A 4 10.75 8.74 18.96
N ALA A 5 11.03 7.44 19.10
CA ALA A 5 10.65 6.45 18.09
C ALA A 5 9.13 6.44 17.80
N ARG A 6 8.31 6.89 18.77
CA ARG A 6 6.85 7.05 18.66
C ARG A 6 6.48 8.26 17.81
N GLU A 7 7.06 9.43 18.07
CA GLU A 7 6.82 10.67 17.30
C GLU A 7 7.15 10.47 15.81
N TRP A 8 8.29 9.84 15.51
CA TRP A 8 8.69 9.55 14.13
C TRP A 8 7.73 8.60 13.40
N THR A 9 7.14 7.68 14.14
CA THR A 9 6.26 6.64 13.60
C THR A 9 4.88 7.21 13.24
N LEU A 10 4.34 8.10 14.06
CA LEU A 10 3.09 8.80 13.81
C LEU A 10 3.23 9.81 12.66
N GLU A 11 4.37 10.50 12.59
CA GLU A 11 4.71 11.39 11.47
C GLU A 11 4.68 10.67 10.12
N ALA A 12 5.09 9.40 10.05
CA ALA A 12 5.02 8.63 8.80
C ALA A 12 3.58 8.46 8.27
N PHE A 13 2.59 8.51 9.16
CA PHE A 13 1.17 8.49 8.81
C PHE A 13 0.54 9.90 8.84
N GLY A 14 1.27 10.91 9.28
CA GLY A 14 0.82 12.30 9.38
C GLY A 14 -0.28 12.53 10.43
N VAL A 15 -0.45 11.60 11.37
CA VAL A 15 -1.49 11.65 12.40
C VAL A 15 -0.89 12.00 13.75
N ASP A 16 -1.65 12.68 14.60
CA ASP A 16 -1.20 13.01 15.97
C ASP A 16 -1.40 11.84 16.94
N ASP A 17 -2.41 11.00 16.69
CA ASP A 17 -2.71 9.79 17.45
C ASP A 17 -3.32 8.67 16.58
N LEU A 18 -3.50 7.49 17.17
CA LEU A 18 -4.07 6.30 16.52
C LEU A 18 -5.55 6.06 16.89
N GLY A 19 -6.17 7.01 17.58
CA GLY A 19 -7.52 6.95 18.13
C GLY A 19 -7.59 6.18 19.46
N ASP A 20 -8.59 6.51 20.27
CA ASP A 20 -8.80 5.92 21.61
C ASP A 20 -9.02 4.40 21.60
N GLN A 21 -9.49 3.86 20.47
CA GLN A 21 -9.73 2.43 20.28
C GLN A 21 -8.50 1.68 19.74
N ALA A 22 -7.33 2.34 19.65
CA ALA A 22 -6.09 1.72 19.20
C ALA A 22 -5.72 0.51 20.06
N PRO A 23 -5.53 -0.70 19.47
CA PRO A 23 -5.17 -1.86 20.26
C PRO A 23 -3.76 -1.68 20.84
N PRO A 24 -3.50 -2.09 22.09
CA PRO A 24 -2.17 -1.98 22.70
C PRO A 24 -1.10 -2.62 21.82
N GLY A 25 0.01 -1.89 21.56
CA GLY A 25 1.13 -2.36 20.74
C GLY A 25 1.01 -2.08 19.23
N VAL A 26 -0.07 -1.45 18.77
CA VAL A 26 -0.24 -1.09 17.35
C VAL A 26 0.80 -0.11 16.83
N ASP A 27 1.42 0.68 17.72
CA ASP A 27 2.55 1.56 17.41
C ASP A 27 3.73 0.80 16.79
N ARG A 28 3.97 -0.45 17.21
CA ARG A 28 5.01 -1.31 16.60
C ARG A 28 4.66 -1.67 15.16
N TRP A 29 3.39 -1.93 14.88
CA TRP A 29 2.93 -2.18 13.51
C TRP A 29 3.10 -0.92 12.64
N VAL A 30 2.69 0.25 13.14
CA VAL A 30 2.89 1.54 12.44
C VAL A 30 4.37 1.75 12.13
N ARG A 31 5.26 1.46 13.08
CA ARG A 31 6.72 1.56 12.91
C ARG A 31 7.24 0.61 11.83
N ALA A 32 6.77 -0.63 11.82
CA ALA A 32 7.14 -1.60 10.79
C ALA A 32 6.68 -1.15 9.39
N VAL A 33 5.48 -0.60 9.28
CA VAL A 33 4.96 -0.06 8.00
C VAL A 33 5.79 1.14 7.54
N ALA A 34 6.19 2.03 8.46
CA ALA A 34 7.06 3.16 8.15
C ALA A 34 8.46 2.72 7.68
N LEU A 35 9.05 1.71 8.31
CA LEU A 35 10.32 1.11 7.88
C LEU A 35 10.19 0.47 6.48
N GLY A 36 9.13 -0.30 6.26
CA GLY A 36 8.84 -0.91 4.96
C GLY A 36 8.64 0.12 3.85
N ALA A 37 7.96 1.23 4.14
CA ALA A 37 7.77 2.34 3.21
C ALA A 37 9.08 2.98 2.74
N ARG A 38 10.14 2.90 3.56
CA ARG A 38 11.49 3.37 3.23
C ARG A 38 12.40 2.28 2.66
N GLY A 39 11.85 1.12 2.29
CA GLY A 39 12.62 -0.01 1.77
C GLY A 39 13.41 -0.80 2.82
N ARG A 40 13.29 -0.48 4.12
CA ARG A 40 14.02 -1.14 5.22
C ARG A 40 13.38 -2.47 5.61
N ALA A 41 13.27 -3.39 4.66
CA ALA A 41 12.52 -4.62 4.80
C ALA A 41 13.05 -5.55 5.91
N ALA A 42 14.37 -5.64 6.12
CA ALA A 42 14.93 -6.41 7.22
C ALA A 42 14.48 -5.86 8.59
N ALA A 43 14.64 -4.55 8.80
CA ALA A 43 14.22 -3.90 10.04
C ALA A 43 12.70 -3.99 10.26
N ALA A 44 11.91 -3.83 9.20
CA ALA A 44 10.46 -4.01 9.27
C ALA A 44 10.10 -5.43 9.70
N ARG A 45 10.72 -6.47 9.13
CA ARG A 45 10.47 -7.87 9.51
C ARG A 45 10.86 -8.15 10.97
N THR A 46 11.96 -7.59 11.47
CA THR A 46 12.33 -7.71 12.89
C THR A 46 11.24 -7.15 13.79
N VAL A 47 10.75 -5.94 13.52
CA VAL A 47 9.67 -5.34 14.33
C VAL A 47 8.39 -6.17 14.23
N LEU A 48 8.06 -6.70 13.05
CA LEU A 48 6.87 -7.53 12.87
C LEU A 48 6.95 -8.86 13.61
N ALA A 49 8.14 -9.47 13.71
CA ALA A 49 8.35 -10.73 14.43
C ALA A 49 7.96 -10.60 15.91
N ASP A 50 8.18 -9.43 16.51
CA ASP A 50 7.86 -9.14 17.91
C ASP A 50 6.38 -8.80 18.17
N ILE A 51 5.50 -8.89 17.17
CA ILE A 51 4.06 -8.56 17.27
C ILE A 51 3.18 -9.82 17.32
N ASP A 52 3.65 -10.96 16.82
CA ASP A 52 2.81 -12.15 16.69
C ASP A 52 2.31 -12.64 18.07
N GLY A 53 1.03 -13.03 18.15
CA GLY A 53 0.41 -13.59 19.35
C GLY A 53 -0.08 -12.58 20.40
N HIS A 54 0.13 -11.27 20.21
CA HIS A 54 -0.33 -10.25 21.17
C HIS A 54 -1.84 -10.02 21.12
N SER A 55 -2.44 -10.06 19.93
CA SER A 55 -3.89 -10.05 19.74
C SER A 55 -4.27 -10.54 18.33
N PRO A 56 -5.53 -10.96 18.10
CA PRO A 56 -6.05 -11.27 16.76
C PRO A 56 -5.84 -10.14 15.74
N ILE A 57 -6.11 -8.90 16.15
CA ILE A 57 -5.96 -7.69 15.31
C ILE A 57 -4.49 -7.49 14.92
N LEU A 58 -3.59 -7.52 15.90
CA LEU A 58 -2.15 -7.31 15.65
C LEU A 58 -1.56 -8.42 14.79
N THR A 59 -1.98 -9.67 15.00
CA THR A 59 -1.55 -10.81 14.19
C THR A 59 -1.99 -10.65 12.73
N SER A 60 -3.21 -10.16 12.49
CA SER A 60 -3.71 -9.83 11.15
C SER A 60 -2.90 -8.70 10.52
N LEU A 61 -2.75 -7.57 11.21
CA LEU A 61 -2.01 -6.41 10.73
C LEU A 61 -0.54 -6.73 10.43
N ALA A 62 0.12 -7.53 11.29
CA ALA A 62 1.50 -7.94 11.08
C ALA A 62 1.63 -8.91 9.90
N SER A 63 0.69 -9.84 9.74
CA SER A 63 0.65 -10.76 8.59
C SER A 63 0.47 -10.00 7.27
N CYS A 64 -0.46 -9.03 7.22
CA CYS A 64 -0.65 -8.13 6.06
C CYS A 64 0.60 -7.32 5.74
N ALA A 65 1.29 -6.78 6.76
CA ALA A 65 2.50 -6.01 6.57
C ALA A 65 3.64 -6.87 5.98
N ARG A 66 3.80 -8.11 6.48
CA ARG A 66 4.76 -9.08 5.91
C ARG A 66 4.41 -9.44 4.47
N ALA A 67 3.14 -9.75 4.20
CA ALA A 67 2.68 -10.06 2.84
C ALA A 67 2.92 -8.88 1.89
N SER A 68 2.66 -7.65 2.32
CA SER A 68 2.97 -6.44 1.54
C SER A 68 4.45 -6.30 1.21
N LEU A 69 5.38 -6.67 2.11
CA LEU A 69 6.82 -6.65 1.81
C LEU A 69 7.19 -7.68 0.74
N VAL A 70 6.56 -8.86 0.77
CA VAL A 70 6.75 -9.92 -0.23
C VAL A 70 6.11 -9.55 -1.58
N ARG A 71 4.96 -8.88 -1.56
CA ARG A 71 4.28 -8.37 -2.76
C ARG A 71 5.11 -7.34 -3.51
N GLN A 72 5.68 -6.38 -2.78
CA GLN A 72 6.54 -5.34 -3.35
C GLN A 72 7.79 -5.90 -4.03
N SER A 73 8.16 -7.15 -3.74
CA SER A 73 9.27 -7.84 -4.36
C SER A 73 8.85 -8.74 -5.54
N GLY A 74 7.60 -8.61 -6.02
CA GLY A 74 7.01 -9.37 -7.13
C GLY A 74 6.50 -10.76 -6.78
N ARG A 75 6.57 -11.19 -5.52
CA ARG A 75 6.31 -12.59 -5.11
C ARG A 75 4.85 -12.81 -4.66
N HIS A 76 3.91 -12.45 -5.52
CA HIS A 76 2.46 -12.47 -5.22
C HIS A 76 1.93 -13.82 -4.73
N ALA A 77 2.37 -14.93 -5.32
CA ALA A 77 1.94 -16.26 -4.91
C ALA A 77 2.29 -16.57 -3.44
N LEU A 78 3.43 -16.09 -2.95
CA LEU A 78 3.85 -16.26 -1.55
C LEU A 78 3.15 -15.27 -0.62
N ALA A 79 2.95 -14.03 -1.08
CA ALA A 79 2.23 -13.01 -0.33
C ALA A 79 0.77 -13.43 -0.04
N ARG A 80 0.11 -14.10 -1.00
CA ARG A 80 -1.25 -14.62 -0.87
C ARG A 80 -1.48 -15.46 0.39
N ALA A 81 -0.52 -16.34 0.72
CA ALA A 81 -0.63 -17.19 1.91
C ALA A 81 -0.57 -16.35 3.21
N GLY A 82 0.20 -15.26 3.21
CA GLY A 82 0.26 -14.31 4.32
C GLY A 82 -1.05 -13.57 4.53
N ASP A 83 -1.67 -13.05 3.46
CA ASP A 83 -2.95 -12.34 3.56
C ASP A 83 -4.13 -13.28 3.86
N GLY A 84 -4.07 -14.54 3.42
CA GLY A 84 -5.03 -15.56 3.85
C GLY A 84 -4.96 -15.82 5.37
N ARG A 85 -3.75 -15.95 5.94
CA ARG A 85 -3.57 -16.04 7.39
C ARG A 85 -4.05 -14.78 8.12
N ALA A 86 -3.83 -13.61 7.53
CA ALA A 86 -4.31 -12.36 8.09
C ALA A 86 -5.84 -12.29 8.15
N CYS A 87 -6.53 -12.80 7.12
CA CYS A 87 -7.99 -12.91 7.11
C CYS A 87 -8.49 -13.85 8.22
N LEU A 88 -7.86 -15.01 8.38
CA LEU A 88 -8.22 -16.00 9.40
C LEU A 88 -8.04 -15.46 10.83
N ALA A 89 -6.98 -14.68 11.06
CA ALA A 89 -6.70 -14.13 12.39
C ALA A 89 -7.84 -13.26 12.94
N VAL A 90 -8.69 -12.67 12.08
CA VAL A 90 -9.82 -11.79 12.47
C VAL A 90 -11.16 -12.28 11.92
N SER A 91 -11.29 -13.59 11.65
CA SER A 91 -12.47 -14.17 10.99
C SER A 91 -13.65 -14.48 11.92
N GLY A 92 -13.70 -13.96 13.16
CA GLY A 92 -14.79 -14.24 14.11
C GLY A 92 -15.19 -13.04 14.98
N GLY A 93 -16.47 -13.01 15.39
CA GLY A 93 -17.03 -12.07 16.36
C GLY A 93 -17.44 -10.69 15.82
N PRO A 94 -18.10 -9.87 16.65
CA PRO A 94 -18.31 -8.45 16.38
C PRO A 94 -16.96 -7.75 16.16
N ARG A 95 -16.88 -6.91 15.14
CA ARG A 95 -15.65 -6.16 14.83
C ARG A 95 -15.80 -4.72 15.30
N ASP A 96 -14.94 -4.31 16.22
CA ASP A 96 -14.65 -2.90 16.42
C ASP A 96 -13.99 -2.30 15.17
N VAL A 97 -13.74 -0.99 15.19
CA VAL A 97 -13.18 -0.25 14.04
C VAL A 97 -11.83 -0.80 13.59
N TRP A 98 -10.97 -1.25 14.52
CA TRP A 98 -9.63 -1.76 14.23
C TRP A 98 -9.67 -3.19 13.72
N ALA A 99 -10.49 -4.06 14.31
CA ALA A 99 -10.73 -5.41 13.83
C ALA A 99 -11.35 -5.39 12.41
N ARG A 100 -12.26 -4.46 12.14
CA ARG A 100 -12.84 -4.27 10.81
C ARG A 100 -11.80 -3.77 9.81
N ALA A 101 -11.01 -2.76 10.19
CA ALA A 101 -9.94 -2.26 9.33
C ALA A 101 -8.90 -3.34 8.99
N ALA A 102 -8.45 -4.13 9.98
CA ALA A 102 -7.51 -5.22 9.76
C ALA A 102 -8.06 -6.31 8.82
N TRP A 103 -9.32 -6.69 9.02
CA TRP A 103 -9.98 -7.67 8.15
C TRP A 103 -10.11 -7.19 6.71
N LEU A 104 -10.56 -5.94 6.51
CA LEU A 104 -10.69 -5.37 5.16
C LEU A 104 -9.33 -5.18 4.49
N ASP A 105 -8.30 -4.74 5.23
CA ASP A 105 -6.94 -4.66 4.71
C ASP A 105 -6.41 -6.03 4.24
N ALA A 106 -6.70 -7.09 4.99
CA ALA A 106 -6.32 -8.46 4.62
C ALA A 106 -7.03 -8.91 3.34
N LEU A 107 -8.32 -8.62 3.18
CA LEU A 107 -9.06 -8.92 1.95
C LEU A 107 -8.54 -8.12 0.75
N ILE A 108 -8.20 -6.84 0.93
CA ILE A 108 -7.61 -6.00 -0.11
C ILE A 108 -6.23 -6.53 -0.51
N GLY A 109 -5.39 -6.91 0.45
CA GLY A 109 -4.10 -7.52 0.18
C GLY A 109 -4.24 -8.82 -0.60
N LEU A 110 -5.15 -9.69 -0.17
CA LEU A 110 -5.46 -10.95 -0.85
C LEU A 110 -5.98 -10.71 -2.27
N ALA A 111 -6.78 -9.67 -2.49
CA ALA A 111 -7.22 -9.28 -3.83
C ALA A 111 -6.03 -8.85 -4.70
N ALA A 112 -5.13 -8.00 -4.17
CA ALA A 112 -3.93 -7.56 -4.88
C ALA A 112 -2.99 -8.73 -5.25
N ASP A 113 -2.89 -9.77 -4.41
CA ASP A 113 -2.11 -10.97 -4.74
C ASP A 113 -2.82 -11.93 -5.70
N ASN A 114 -4.15 -11.92 -5.76
CA ASN A 114 -4.87 -12.59 -6.83
C ASN A 114 -4.67 -11.86 -8.17
N LEU A 115 -4.75 -10.53 -8.15
CA LEU A 115 -4.45 -9.69 -9.29
C LEU A 115 -3.03 -9.93 -9.83
N GLY A 116 -2.03 -9.90 -8.96
CA GLY A 116 -0.61 -10.06 -9.33
C GLY A 116 -0.21 -11.45 -9.87
N VAL A 117 -1.11 -12.43 -9.87
CA VAL A 117 -0.90 -13.71 -10.58
C VAL A 117 -1.94 -13.97 -11.67
N GLY A 118 -2.71 -12.94 -12.07
CA GLY A 118 -3.68 -13.02 -13.16
C GLY A 118 -5.04 -13.64 -12.78
N ALA A 119 -5.32 -13.87 -11.49
CA ALA A 119 -6.61 -14.39 -11.02
C ALA A 119 -7.66 -13.26 -10.89
N PHE A 120 -7.97 -12.60 -12.02
CA PHE A 120 -8.81 -11.39 -12.07
C PHE A 120 -10.19 -11.61 -11.43
N ALA A 121 -10.88 -12.71 -11.73
CA ALA A 121 -12.22 -12.97 -11.18
C ALA A 121 -12.21 -13.06 -9.63
N ALA A 122 -11.21 -13.73 -9.06
CA ALA A 122 -11.05 -13.83 -7.61
C ALA A 122 -10.71 -12.47 -6.98
N SER A 123 -9.82 -11.69 -7.62
CA SER A 123 -9.52 -10.31 -7.20
C SER A 123 -10.79 -9.46 -7.19
N ASN A 124 -11.59 -9.48 -8.26
CA ASN A 124 -12.79 -8.68 -8.37
C ASN A 124 -13.83 -9.06 -7.30
N ALA A 125 -14.05 -10.36 -7.08
CA ALA A 125 -14.99 -10.84 -6.06
C ALA A 125 -14.63 -10.33 -4.65
N LEU A 126 -13.34 -10.38 -4.29
CA LEU A 126 -12.85 -9.86 -3.02
C LEU A 126 -13.03 -8.33 -2.92
N LEU A 127 -12.68 -7.58 -3.97
CA LEU A 127 -12.86 -6.12 -3.99
C LEU A 127 -14.34 -5.71 -3.96
N THR A 128 -15.24 -6.50 -4.53
CA THR A 128 -16.69 -6.26 -4.48
C THR A 128 -17.21 -6.46 -3.07
N ARG A 129 -16.79 -7.54 -2.40
CA ARG A 129 -17.11 -7.76 -0.99
C ARG A 129 -16.62 -6.62 -0.10
N VAL A 130 -15.36 -6.21 -0.26
CA VAL A 130 -14.80 -5.08 0.51
C VAL A 130 -15.59 -3.79 0.26
N GLY A 131 -15.99 -3.53 -0.99
CA GLY A 131 -16.82 -2.37 -1.34
C GLY A 131 -18.15 -2.37 -0.60
N ALA A 132 -18.88 -3.48 -0.62
CA ALA A 132 -20.17 -3.60 0.07
C ALA A 132 -20.05 -3.39 1.59
N GLU A 133 -18.99 -3.93 2.21
CA GLU A 133 -18.71 -3.73 3.64
C GLU A 133 -18.38 -2.26 3.94
N LEU A 134 -17.60 -1.61 3.08
CA LEU A 134 -17.29 -0.19 3.20
C LEU A 134 -18.53 0.68 3.01
N ASP A 135 -19.43 0.35 2.09
CA ASP A 135 -20.67 1.10 1.89
C ASP A 135 -21.60 0.96 3.09
N ALA A 136 -21.70 -0.23 3.69
CA ALA A 136 -22.48 -0.48 4.89
C ALA A 136 -22.00 0.30 6.13
N ILE A 137 -20.69 0.60 6.22
CA ILE A 137 -20.14 1.45 7.30
C ILE A 137 -20.54 2.92 7.13
N GLY A 138 -20.71 3.39 5.89
CA GLY A 138 -20.95 4.80 5.59
C GLY A 138 -19.72 5.70 5.79
N PRO A 139 -19.85 7.01 5.50
CA PRO A 139 -18.76 7.98 5.64
C PRO A 139 -18.50 8.29 7.12
N ASP A 140 -17.61 7.52 7.74
CA ASP A 140 -17.23 7.64 9.15
C ASP A 140 -16.33 8.88 9.35
N ARG A 141 -16.80 9.89 10.09
CA ARG A 141 -16.11 11.19 10.25
C ARG A 141 -15.27 11.30 11.53
N ASP A 142 -15.49 10.41 12.51
CA ASP A 142 -14.90 10.52 13.86
C ASP A 142 -14.03 9.30 14.22
N VAL A 143 -13.31 8.74 13.25
CA VAL A 143 -12.38 7.63 13.48
C VAL A 143 -10.98 7.98 12.98
N SER A 144 -9.95 7.43 13.63
CA SER A 144 -8.56 7.64 13.21
C SER A 144 -8.38 7.24 11.75
N TRP A 145 -7.72 8.10 10.97
CA TRP A 145 -7.48 7.89 9.54
C TRP A 145 -6.77 6.56 9.25
N VAL A 146 -5.95 6.07 10.19
CA VAL A 146 -5.19 4.80 10.07
C VAL A 146 -6.12 3.57 9.99
N THR A 147 -7.42 3.71 10.26
CA THR A 147 -8.42 2.63 10.20
C THR A 147 -9.20 2.63 8.87
N ILE A 148 -10.53 2.83 8.91
CA ILE A 148 -11.44 2.76 7.77
C ILE A 148 -11.10 3.76 6.66
N PRO A 149 -10.74 5.03 6.92
CA PRO A 149 -10.37 5.96 5.85
C PRO A 149 -9.18 5.49 5.02
N ARG A 150 -8.11 5.01 5.66
CA ARG A 150 -6.95 4.40 4.96
C ARG A 150 -7.35 3.13 4.18
N VAL A 151 -8.25 2.31 4.71
CA VAL A 151 -8.77 1.12 4.02
C VAL A 151 -9.54 1.51 2.76
N ARG A 152 -10.37 2.55 2.79
CA ARG A 152 -11.08 3.07 1.60
C ARG A 152 -10.10 3.48 0.50
N LEU A 153 -9.05 4.20 0.87
CA LEU A 153 -8.02 4.62 -0.08
C LEU A 153 -7.30 3.40 -0.70
N ARG A 154 -6.92 2.42 0.12
CA ARG A 154 -6.28 1.19 -0.35
C ARG A 154 -7.19 0.35 -1.24
N HIS A 155 -8.49 0.31 -0.95
CA HIS A 155 -9.48 -0.34 -1.79
C HIS A 155 -9.57 0.33 -3.17
N ALA A 156 -9.65 1.66 -3.20
CA ALA A 156 -9.66 2.43 -4.44
C ALA A 156 -8.39 2.18 -5.28
N TRP A 157 -7.21 2.14 -4.66
CA TRP A 157 -5.97 1.79 -5.35
C TRP A 157 -6.03 0.44 -6.06
N VAL A 158 -6.42 -0.62 -5.35
CA VAL A 158 -6.43 -1.97 -5.94
C VAL A 158 -7.56 -2.11 -6.95
N ARG A 159 -8.65 -1.33 -6.83
CA ARG A 159 -9.68 -1.21 -7.87
C ARG A 159 -9.14 -0.55 -9.14
N THR A 160 -8.38 0.54 -9.02
CA THR A 160 -7.70 1.17 -10.15
C THR A 160 -6.75 0.19 -10.82
N GLU A 161 -5.86 -0.44 -10.05
CA GLU A 161 -4.90 -1.44 -10.56
C GLU A 161 -5.63 -2.61 -11.23
N HIS A 162 -6.72 -3.10 -10.64
CA HIS A 162 -7.51 -4.19 -11.22
C HIS A 162 -8.06 -3.81 -12.59
N ALA A 163 -8.74 -2.66 -12.69
CA ALA A 163 -9.30 -2.16 -13.94
C ALA A 163 -8.21 -1.91 -15.00
N LEU A 164 -7.08 -1.34 -14.58
CA LEU A 164 -5.90 -1.13 -15.42
C LEU A 164 -5.40 -2.46 -16.03
N TYR A 165 -5.14 -3.47 -15.19
CA TYR A 165 -4.60 -4.75 -15.66
C TYR A 165 -5.63 -5.62 -16.41
N SER A 166 -6.93 -5.39 -16.21
CA SER A 166 -7.99 -6.06 -16.97
C SER A 166 -8.34 -5.34 -18.28
N GLY A 167 -7.71 -4.20 -18.58
CA GLY A 167 -7.96 -3.41 -19.79
C GLY A 167 -9.23 -2.55 -19.77
N ASP A 168 -9.82 -2.31 -18.58
CA ASP A 168 -10.97 -1.43 -18.39
C ASP A 168 -10.51 -0.01 -18.05
N THR A 169 -10.04 0.70 -19.07
CA THR A 169 -9.50 2.06 -18.93
C THR A 169 -10.49 3.05 -18.30
N PRO A 170 -11.78 3.11 -18.71
CA PRO A 170 -12.76 4.01 -18.07
C PRO A 170 -12.87 3.75 -16.56
N ALA A 171 -13.04 2.50 -16.13
CA ALA A 171 -13.12 2.17 -14.71
C ALA A 171 -11.80 2.49 -13.97
N SER A 172 -10.65 2.29 -14.61
CA SER A 172 -9.34 2.66 -14.06
C SER A 172 -9.25 4.16 -13.76
N ILE A 173 -9.75 5.01 -14.67
CA ILE A 173 -9.78 6.47 -14.49
C ILE A 173 -10.75 6.87 -13.38
N ASP A 174 -11.95 6.27 -13.35
CA ASP A 174 -12.96 6.56 -12.34
C ASP A 174 -12.47 6.21 -10.92
N TRP A 175 -11.93 5.01 -10.74
CA TRP A 175 -11.36 4.60 -9.46
C TRP A 175 -10.11 5.41 -9.09
N GLY A 176 -9.27 5.76 -10.06
CA GLY A 176 -8.11 6.64 -9.84
C GLY A 176 -8.53 8.02 -9.34
N THR A 177 -9.58 8.60 -9.95
CA THR A 177 -10.17 9.88 -9.51
C THR A 177 -10.71 9.79 -8.09
N ARG A 178 -11.44 8.72 -7.77
CA ARG A 178 -11.91 8.47 -6.40
C ARG A 178 -10.76 8.32 -5.40
N ALA A 179 -9.67 7.66 -5.80
CA ALA A 179 -8.48 7.54 -4.94
C ALA A 179 -7.83 8.92 -4.70
N THR A 180 -7.76 9.79 -5.71
CA THR A 180 -7.29 11.18 -5.57
C THR A 180 -8.13 11.94 -4.56
N HIS A 181 -9.47 11.94 -4.68
CA HIS A 181 -10.34 12.61 -3.73
C HIS A 181 -10.17 12.09 -2.29
N LEU A 182 -10.02 10.77 -2.12
CA LEU A 182 -9.74 10.18 -0.80
C LEU A 182 -8.35 10.56 -0.25
N ALA A 183 -7.41 10.87 -1.13
CA ALA A 183 -6.04 11.24 -0.76
C ALA A 183 -5.88 12.72 -0.39
N ASP A 184 -6.75 13.61 -0.89
CA ASP A 184 -6.74 15.03 -0.54
C ASP A 184 -6.84 15.22 0.98
N ASP A 185 -7.74 14.47 1.61
CA ASP A 185 -7.94 14.46 3.07
C ASP A 185 -6.95 13.55 3.81
N ALA A 186 -6.09 12.80 3.12
CA ALA A 186 -5.18 11.84 3.76
C ALA A 186 -4.00 12.56 4.43
N PRO A 187 -3.80 12.45 5.76
CA PRO A 187 -2.67 13.08 6.44
C PRO A 187 -1.30 12.52 6.00
N SER A 188 -1.24 11.28 5.53
CA SER A 188 0.02 10.61 5.21
C SER A 188 0.59 11.03 3.85
N PRO A 189 1.76 11.69 3.80
CA PRO A 189 2.38 12.11 2.53
C PRO A 189 2.68 10.92 1.62
N ARG A 190 3.09 9.78 2.19
CA ARG A 190 3.34 8.53 1.46
C ARG A 190 2.09 8.07 0.71
N HIS A 191 0.92 8.13 1.35
CA HIS A 191 -0.31 7.66 0.72
C HIS A 191 -0.73 8.62 -0.41
N ARG A 192 -0.59 9.94 -0.23
CA ARG A 192 -0.77 10.90 -1.33
C ARG A 192 0.14 10.60 -2.53
N ILE A 193 1.44 10.43 -2.28
CA ILE A 193 2.42 10.10 -3.33
C ILE A 193 2.09 8.78 -4.04
N LYS A 194 1.69 7.74 -3.28
CA LYS A 194 1.28 6.46 -3.87
C LYS A 194 0.02 6.61 -4.74
N THR A 195 -0.96 7.42 -4.31
CA THR A 195 -2.14 7.73 -5.12
C THR A 195 -1.73 8.38 -6.44
N ASP A 196 -0.84 9.38 -6.39
CA ASP A 196 -0.35 10.04 -7.61
C ASP A 196 0.33 9.06 -8.56
N LEU A 197 1.13 8.12 -8.04
CA LEU A 197 1.78 7.09 -8.86
C LEU A 197 0.75 6.19 -9.57
N ILE A 198 -0.28 5.75 -8.85
CA ILE A 198 -1.33 4.88 -9.43
C ILE A 198 -2.15 5.65 -10.47
N THR A 199 -2.48 6.92 -10.19
CA THR A 199 -3.16 7.79 -11.15
C THR A 199 -2.28 8.04 -12.38
N ALA A 200 -0.96 8.20 -12.24
CA ALA A 200 -0.04 8.29 -13.37
C ALA A 200 -0.08 7.04 -14.26
N ALA A 201 -0.12 5.85 -13.65
CA ALA A 201 -0.25 4.60 -14.41
C ALA A 201 -1.56 4.53 -15.20
N SER A 202 -2.67 4.93 -14.57
CA SER A 202 -3.99 5.00 -15.20
C SER A 202 -4.02 6.03 -16.34
N ASP A 203 -3.42 7.21 -16.14
CA ASP A 203 -3.30 8.27 -17.14
C ASP A 203 -2.50 7.79 -18.36
N ALA A 204 -1.39 7.08 -18.14
CA ALA A 204 -0.56 6.52 -19.21
C ALA A 204 -1.35 5.51 -20.06
N ALA A 205 -2.04 4.57 -19.41
CA ALA A 205 -2.87 3.58 -20.11
C ALA A 205 -4.09 4.21 -20.80
N GLY A 206 -4.59 5.35 -20.29
CA GLY A 206 -5.60 6.17 -20.93
C GLY A 206 -5.10 7.07 -22.06
N GLY A 207 -3.83 6.97 -22.46
CA GLY A 207 -3.23 7.76 -23.54
C GLY A 207 -2.83 9.19 -23.15
N ARG A 208 -2.99 9.59 -21.87
CA ARG A 208 -2.56 10.89 -21.36
C ARG A 208 -1.09 10.85 -20.94
N VAL A 209 -0.23 10.38 -21.84
CA VAL A 209 1.18 10.07 -21.57
C VAL A 209 1.95 11.28 -21.02
N ASP A 210 1.81 12.47 -21.61
CA ASP A 210 2.50 13.67 -21.13
C ASP A 210 2.12 14.04 -19.67
N ALA A 211 0.86 13.83 -19.29
CA ALA A 211 0.41 14.07 -17.92
C ALA A 211 0.96 13.01 -16.97
N ALA A 212 0.98 11.75 -17.40
CA ALA A 212 1.57 10.65 -16.64
C ALA A 212 3.07 10.85 -16.40
N VAL A 213 3.83 11.25 -17.42
CA VAL A 213 5.27 11.54 -17.34
C VAL A 213 5.54 12.65 -16.32
N ARG A 214 4.86 13.80 -16.43
CA ARG A 214 5.02 14.89 -15.46
C ARG A 214 4.71 14.46 -14.03
N ARG A 215 3.62 13.71 -13.84
CA ARG A 215 3.22 13.21 -12.52
C ARG A 215 4.23 12.20 -11.97
N ALA A 216 4.75 11.30 -12.79
CA ALA A 216 5.74 10.30 -12.39
C ALA A 216 7.07 10.94 -11.97
N HIS A 217 7.54 11.97 -12.69
CA HIS A 217 8.72 12.77 -12.29
C HIS A 217 8.51 13.47 -10.95
N ASP A 218 7.34 14.08 -10.72
CA ASP A 218 7.01 14.69 -9.42
C ASP A 218 6.97 13.66 -8.29
N VAL A 219 6.35 12.50 -8.52
CA VAL A 219 6.34 11.37 -7.58
C VAL A 219 7.76 10.92 -7.25
N GLU A 220 8.62 10.71 -8.24
CA GLU A 220 10.00 10.27 -8.04
C GLU A 220 10.77 11.27 -7.17
N ASN A 221 10.63 12.56 -7.44
CA ASN A 221 11.28 13.62 -6.67
C ASN A 221 10.81 13.65 -5.20
N ARG A 222 9.49 13.64 -4.96
CA ARG A 222 8.94 13.59 -3.60
C ARG A 222 9.33 12.31 -2.86
N CYS A 223 9.50 11.19 -3.57
CA CYS A 223 9.99 9.95 -2.97
C CYS A 223 11.45 10.08 -2.54
N ARG A 224 12.32 10.66 -3.37
CA ARG A 224 13.74 10.88 -3.07
C ARG A 224 13.93 11.77 -1.85
N GLU A 225 13.20 12.89 -1.78
CA GLU A 225 13.24 13.80 -0.61
C GLU A 225 12.84 13.12 0.70
N ARG A 226 11.96 12.13 0.63
CA ARG A 226 11.40 11.43 1.81
C ARG A 226 12.04 10.06 2.06
N GLY A 227 12.94 9.60 1.20
CA GLY A 227 13.54 8.26 1.25
C GLY A 227 12.53 7.12 1.06
N LEU A 228 11.49 7.31 0.25
CA LEU A 228 10.47 6.29 -0.05
C LEU A 228 10.93 5.37 -1.19
N LEU A 229 12.00 4.61 -0.95
CA LEU A 229 12.69 3.80 -1.98
C LEU A 229 11.76 2.91 -2.84
N PRO A 230 10.76 2.18 -2.29
CA PRO A 230 9.87 1.36 -3.12
C PRO A 230 9.03 2.16 -4.12
N LEU A 231 8.57 3.35 -3.72
CA LEU A 231 7.80 4.21 -4.63
C LEU A 231 8.70 4.96 -5.62
N GLN A 232 9.93 5.31 -5.20
CA GLN A 232 10.94 5.85 -6.10
C GLN A 232 11.27 4.86 -7.22
N TRP A 233 11.52 3.59 -6.85
CA TRP A 233 11.74 2.51 -7.82
C TRP A 233 10.57 2.37 -8.78
N ALA A 234 9.34 2.28 -8.26
CA ALA A 234 8.15 2.11 -9.10
C ALA A 234 7.93 3.32 -10.05
N ALA A 235 8.20 4.54 -9.61
CA ALA A 235 8.12 5.73 -10.45
C ALA A 235 9.19 5.74 -11.55
N ALA A 236 10.45 5.42 -11.20
CA ALA A 236 11.54 5.32 -12.16
C ALA A 236 11.32 4.18 -13.18
N THR A 237 10.81 3.02 -12.75
CA THR A 237 10.42 1.93 -13.65
C THR A 237 9.28 2.33 -14.58
N MET A 238 8.29 3.07 -14.08
CA MET A 238 7.24 3.62 -14.94
C MET A 238 7.83 4.56 -15.99
N LEU A 239 8.63 5.55 -15.57
CA LEU A 239 9.29 6.51 -16.47
C LEU A 239 10.12 5.82 -17.54
N ALA A 240 10.88 4.78 -17.19
CA ALA A 240 11.64 3.99 -18.17
C ALA A 240 10.75 3.35 -19.26
N GLY A 241 9.48 3.07 -18.94
CA GLY A 241 8.50 2.51 -19.88
C GLY A 241 7.68 3.55 -20.65
N ILE A 242 7.56 4.80 -20.15
CA ILE A 242 6.65 5.81 -20.73
C ILE A 242 7.32 7.09 -21.23
N ASP A 243 8.57 7.37 -20.82
CA ASP A 243 9.34 8.55 -21.20
C ASP A 243 10.64 8.14 -21.90
N ALA A 244 10.57 7.99 -23.23
CA ALA A 244 11.74 7.62 -24.02
C ALA A 244 12.86 8.67 -24.00
N SER A 245 12.59 9.90 -23.55
CA SER A 245 13.60 10.95 -23.45
C SER A 245 14.45 10.85 -22.18
N ASP A 246 13.93 10.22 -21.13
CA ASP A 246 14.64 9.99 -19.88
C ASP A 246 15.47 8.70 -19.94
N VAL A 247 16.61 8.79 -20.63
CA VAL A 247 17.57 7.69 -20.77
C VAL A 247 18.19 7.21 -19.45
N ARG A 248 17.96 7.91 -18.34
CA ARG A 248 18.49 7.58 -17.00
C ARG A 248 17.44 6.93 -16.10
N ALA A 249 16.17 6.89 -16.48
CA ALA A 249 15.10 6.34 -15.66
C ALA A 249 15.39 4.89 -15.22
N GLN A 250 15.86 4.05 -16.15
CA GLN A 250 16.23 2.66 -15.83
C GLN A 250 17.39 2.59 -14.84
N VAL A 251 18.42 3.44 -14.98
CA VAL A 251 19.55 3.48 -14.04
C VAL A 251 19.08 3.82 -12.62
N ARG A 252 18.20 4.80 -12.48
CA ARG A 252 17.65 5.18 -11.16
C ARG A 252 16.77 4.09 -10.57
N ALA A 253 16.03 3.35 -11.40
CA ALA A 253 15.30 2.17 -10.97
C ALA A 253 16.27 1.09 -10.43
N ASP A 254 17.33 0.78 -11.16
CA ASP A 254 18.32 -0.21 -10.74
C ASP A 254 19.05 0.18 -9.44
N GLU A 255 19.39 1.46 -9.28
CA GLU A 255 19.97 2.00 -8.05
C GLU A 255 19.03 1.85 -6.85
N ALA A 256 17.75 2.21 -7.01
CA ALA A 256 16.75 2.05 -5.96
C ALA A 256 16.52 0.57 -5.61
N LEU A 257 16.52 -0.30 -6.62
CA LEU A 257 16.41 -1.75 -6.45
C LEU A 257 17.59 -2.32 -5.65
N ALA A 258 18.81 -1.92 -5.99
CA ALA A 258 20.04 -2.32 -5.30
C ALA A 258 20.03 -1.83 -3.83
N ALA A 259 19.63 -0.58 -3.60
CA ALA A 259 19.50 -0.03 -2.25
C ALA A 259 18.49 -0.83 -1.41
N MET A 260 17.29 -1.12 -1.94
CA MET A 260 16.29 -1.94 -1.25
C MET A 260 16.78 -3.36 -0.99
N SER A 261 17.53 -3.95 -1.92
CA SER A 261 18.12 -5.28 -1.76
C SER A 261 19.12 -5.32 -0.60
N SER A 262 19.99 -4.31 -0.50
CA SER A 262 20.93 -4.16 0.64
C SER A 262 20.20 -3.99 1.99
N LEU A 263 18.98 -3.46 1.96
CA LEU A 263 18.11 -3.27 3.12
C LEU A 263 17.18 -4.47 3.40
N GLY A 264 17.40 -5.59 2.71
CA GLY A 264 16.74 -6.88 2.96
C GLY A 264 15.48 -7.13 2.15
N MET A 265 15.20 -6.37 1.08
CA MET A 265 14.15 -6.74 0.13
C MET A 265 14.67 -7.85 -0.81
N SER A 266 13.91 -8.93 -0.98
CA SER A 266 14.32 -10.08 -1.80
C SER A 266 13.38 -10.17 -3.00
N PHE A 267 13.80 -9.56 -4.11
CA PHE A 267 13.08 -9.56 -5.37
C PHE A 267 13.06 -10.95 -6.01
N ALA A 268 11.98 -11.27 -6.71
CA ALA A 268 11.96 -12.42 -7.59
C ALA A 268 13.06 -12.25 -8.64
N THR A 269 14.02 -13.18 -8.69
CA THR A 269 14.86 -13.35 -9.87
C THR A 269 13.98 -13.88 -10.98
N GLY A 270 14.11 -13.32 -12.20
CA GLY A 270 13.23 -13.54 -13.35
C GLY A 270 12.56 -14.91 -13.42
N ALA A 271 11.24 -14.88 -13.59
CA ALA A 271 10.45 -16.01 -14.08
C ALA A 271 10.55 -16.07 -15.61
#